data_AF-A0A6I3GJ10-F1
#
_entry.id   AF-A0A6I3GJ10-F1
#
_cell.length_a   1.000
_cell.length_b   1.000
_cell.length_c   1.000
_cell.angle_alpha   90.00
_cell.angle_beta   90.00
_cell.angle_gamma   90.00
#
_symmetry.space_group_name_H-M   'P 1'
#
loop_
_entity.id
_entity.type
_entity.pdbx_description
1 polymer ?
#
loop_
_entity_poly.entity_id
_entity_poly.type
_entity_poly.pdbx_seq_one_letter_code
_entity_poly.pdbx_strand_id
1 'polypeptide(L)'
;MKPRVLAALESGATACGCTSKHTWVGTPYADMITNETLSASYVLNAARLGRTVTDPRVSGHRVVGSTDMGNVSHLVASIHPMIASAPHNTAIHTSAFAEHSRGPLADAAVIDGAKAMALTAIDFWTSEQMRISVQADFARANPDKDVL
;
A
#
# COMPACT_ATOMS: atom_id res chain seq x y z
N MET A 1 -1.04 -14.94 -13.49
CA MET A 1 -2.34 -15.63 -13.35
C MET A 1 -3.25 -15.50 -14.57
N LYS A 2 -3.34 -14.33 -15.21
CA LYS A 2 -4.25 -14.09 -16.36
C LYS A 2 -4.25 -15.20 -17.43
N PRO A 3 -3.10 -15.68 -17.95
CA PRO A 3 -3.12 -16.73 -18.99
C PRO A 3 -3.74 -18.06 -18.50
N ARG A 4 -3.51 -18.42 -17.23
CA ARG A 4 -4.05 -19.64 -16.63
C ARG A 4 -5.56 -19.56 -16.44
N VAL A 5 -6.07 -18.40 -16.05
CA VAL A 5 -7.52 -18.16 -15.91
C VAL A 5 -8.20 -18.26 -17.28
N LEU A 6 -7.63 -17.61 -18.30
CA LEU A 6 -8.17 -17.67 -19.67
C LEU A 6 -8.18 -19.09 -20.22
N ALA A 7 -7.08 -19.83 -20.07
CA ALA A 7 -7.01 -21.22 -20.51
C ALA A 7 -8.08 -22.10 -19.84
N ALA A 8 -8.34 -21.89 -18.54
CA ALA A 8 -9.40 -22.63 -17.83
C ALA A 8 -10.80 -22.29 -18.36
N LEU A 9 -11.09 -21.01 -18.60
CA LEU A 9 -12.37 -20.56 -19.15
C LEU A 9 -12.59 -21.08 -20.59
N GLU A 10 -11.56 -21.04 -21.42
CA GLU A 10 -11.58 -21.56 -22.80
C GLU A 10 -11.79 -23.08 -22.84
N SER A 11 -11.11 -23.81 -21.96
CA SER A 11 -11.30 -25.26 -21.83
C SER A 11 -12.73 -25.61 -21.42
N GLY A 12 -13.32 -24.87 -20.47
CA GLY A 12 -14.69 -25.09 -20.03
C GLY A 12 -15.72 -24.80 -21.13
N ALA A 13 -15.56 -23.68 -21.85
CA ALA A 13 -16.43 -23.35 -22.97
C ALA A 13 -16.38 -24.43 -24.06
N THR A 14 -15.18 -24.90 -24.40
CA THR A 14 -14.97 -25.95 -25.41
C THR A 14 -15.66 -27.26 -25.01
N ALA A 15 -15.52 -27.70 -23.76
CA ALA A 15 -16.13 -28.94 -23.28
C ALA A 15 -17.67 -28.93 -23.34
N CYS A 16 -18.29 -27.74 -23.25
CA CYS A 16 -19.74 -27.57 -23.33
C CYS A 16 -20.26 -27.24 -24.74
N GLY A 17 -19.40 -27.19 -25.76
CA GLY A 17 -19.78 -26.74 -27.10
C GLY A 17 -20.12 -25.24 -27.19
N CYS A 18 -19.62 -24.44 -26.24
CA CYS A 18 -19.83 -23.00 -26.15
C CYS A 18 -18.58 -22.22 -26.61
N THR A 19 -18.74 -20.90 -26.81
CA THR A 19 -17.63 -19.97 -27.02
C THR A 19 -17.44 -19.04 -25.83
N SER A 20 -16.19 -18.71 -25.50
CA SER A 20 -15.85 -17.69 -24.49
C SER A 20 -15.30 -16.43 -25.16
N LYS A 21 -15.73 -15.26 -24.69
CA LYS A 21 -15.13 -13.96 -25.03
C LYS A 21 -14.79 -13.25 -23.73
N HIS A 22 -13.63 -12.60 -23.71
CA HIS A 22 -13.17 -11.87 -22.53
C HIS A 22 -12.62 -10.51 -22.92
N THR A 23 -12.78 -9.56 -22.01
CA THR A 23 -12.18 -8.23 -22.11
C THR A 23 -11.67 -7.87 -20.73
N TRP A 24 -10.40 -7.45 -20.63
CA TRP A 24 -9.88 -6.87 -19.41
C TRP A 24 -10.33 -5.42 -19.32
N VAL A 25 -10.90 -5.03 -18.18
CA VAL A 25 -11.39 -3.66 -17.96
C VAL A 25 -10.50 -3.00 -16.91
N GLY A 26 -10.04 -1.79 -17.23
CA GLY A 26 -9.21 -0.97 -16.35
C GLY A 26 -7.76 -1.46 -16.21
N THR A 27 -6.99 -0.67 -15.47
CA THR A 27 -5.58 -0.96 -15.13
C THR A 27 -5.54 -1.89 -13.92
N PRO A 28 -4.80 -3.02 -13.98
CA PRO A 28 -4.65 -3.89 -12.82
C PRO A 28 -3.85 -3.17 -11.71
N TYR A 29 -4.21 -3.42 -10.45
CA TYR A 29 -3.38 -2.97 -9.33
C TYR A 29 -2.08 -3.78 -9.28
N ALA A 30 -0.95 -3.08 -9.33
CA ALA A 30 0.37 -3.66 -9.11
C ALA A 30 0.58 -3.95 -7.62
N ASP A 31 1.53 -4.81 -7.29
CA ASP A 31 1.95 -4.99 -5.91
C ASP A 31 2.66 -3.73 -5.37
N MET A 32 2.66 -3.58 -4.05
CA MET A 32 3.24 -2.42 -3.40
C MET A 32 4.75 -2.60 -3.23
N ILE A 33 5.55 -1.67 -3.76
CA ILE A 33 6.98 -1.57 -3.51
C ILE A 33 7.23 -0.52 -2.43
N THR A 34 7.55 -0.98 -1.21
CA THR A 34 7.88 -0.08 -0.09
C THR A 34 9.33 0.39 -0.19
N ASN A 35 9.55 1.71 -0.19
CA ASN A 35 10.87 2.28 -0.02
C ASN A 35 11.28 2.22 1.45
N GLU A 36 12.22 1.34 1.79
CA GLU A 36 12.59 1.04 3.17
C GLU A 36 13.23 2.24 3.89
N THR A 37 14.04 3.07 3.19
CA THR A 37 14.60 4.29 3.78
C THR A 37 13.50 5.30 4.17
N LEU A 38 12.53 5.57 3.29
CA LEU A 38 11.38 6.43 3.63
C LEU A 38 10.55 5.81 4.76
N SER A 39 10.33 4.49 4.72
CA SER A 39 9.56 3.78 5.74
C SER A 39 10.21 3.88 7.12
N ALA A 40 11.53 3.75 7.20
CA ALA A 40 12.28 3.90 8.45
C ALA A 40 12.16 5.31 9.05
N SER A 41 12.25 6.36 8.22
CA SER A 41 12.01 7.74 8.69
C SER A 41 10.57 7.93 9.17
N TYR A 42 9.58 7.41 8.44
CA TYR A 42 8.19 7.44 8.87
C TYR A 42 7.98 6.76 10.22
N VAL A 43 8.55 5.57 10.43
CA VAL A 43 8.46 4.83 11.70
C VAL A 43 9.00 5.64 12.87
N LEU A 44 10.17 6.28 12.69
CA LEU A 44 10.77 7.13 13.73
C LEU A 44 9.90 8.36 14.03
N ASN A 45 9.34 8.99 13.00
CA ASN A 45 8.49 10.17 13.15
C ASN A 45 7.12 9.83 13.77
N ALA A 46 6.52 8.69 13.41
CA ALA A 46 5.32 8.18 14.05
C ALA A 46 5.55 7.87 15.54
N ALA A 47 6.69 7.27 15.88
CA ALA A 47 7.06 6.98 17.27
C ALA A 47 7.19 8.26 18.12
N ARG A 48 7.75 9.34 17.57
CA ARG A 48 7.81 10.66 18.24
C ARG A 48 6.43 11.26 18.54
N LEU A 49 5.41 10.87 17.76
CA LEU A 49 4.02 11.26 17.96
C LEU A 49 3.26 10.28 18.88
N GLY A 50 3.96 9.32 19.50
CA GLY A 50 3.35 8.32 20.38
C GLY A 50 2.67 7.16 19.65
N ARG A 51 2.91 6.98 18.34
CA ARG A 51 2.37 5.87 17.56
C ARG A 51 3.40 4.76 17.41
N THR A 52 3.03 3.54 17.79
CA THR A 52 3.85 2.34 17.56
C THR A 52 3.54 1.78 16.18
N VAL A 53 4.55 1.69 15.32
CA VAL A 53 4.44 1.05 14.01
C VAL A 53 4.99 -0.37 14.11
N THR A 54 4.20 -1.33 13.65
CA THR A 54 4.57 -2.75 13.64
C THR A 54 4.76 -3.22 12.20
N ASP A 55 5.87 -3.91 11.93
CA ASP A 55 6.10 -4.53 10.62
C ASP A 55 5.22 -5.79 10.48
N PRO A 56 4.26 -5.82 9.52
CA PRO A 56 3.39 -6.97 9.30
C PRO A 56 4.14 -8.23 8.84
N ARG A 57 5.37 -8.09 8.33
CA ARG A 57 6.26 -9.21 7.97
C ARG A 57 6.75 -9.96 9.21
N VAL A 58 6.84 -9.27 10.35
CA VAL A 58 7.35 -9.81 11.62
C VAL A 58 6.21 -10.26 12.52
N SER A 59 5.09 -9.53 12.55
CA SER A 59 3.97 -9.82 13.46
C SER A 59 3.09 -10.99 13.04
N GLY A 60 3.28 -11.56 11.84
CA GLY A 60 2.46 -12.63 11.28
C GLY A 60 1.08 -12.18 10.78
N HIS A 61 0.71 -10.92 11.02
CA HIS A 61 -0.53 -10.32 10.51
C HIS A 61 -0.25 -9.64 9.17
N ARG A 62 -0.34 -10.41 8.08
CA ARG A 62 -0.24 -9.85 6.72
C ARG A 62 -1.38 -8.84 6.52
N VAL A 63 -1.02 -7.59 6.24
CA VAL A 63 -1.96 -6.61 5.70
C VAL A 63 -2.28 -7.04 4.26
N VAL A 64 -3.52 -7.44 4.03
CA VAL A 64 -4.02 -7.78 2.69
C VAL A 64 -4.89 -6.61 2.25
N GLY A 65 -4.48 -5.94 1.17
CA GLY A 65 -5.19 -4.79 0.62
C GLY A 65 -4.91 -4.67 -0.87
N SER A 66 -5.86 -4.12 -1.61
CA SER A 66 -5.71 -3.77 -3.02
C SER A 66 -5.76 -2.25 -3.14
N THR A 67 -4.69 -1.64 -3.64
CA THR A 67 -4.59 -0.18 -3.80
C THR A 67 -3.85 0.16 -5.08
N ASP A 68 -4.31 1.22 -5.74
CA ASP A 68 -3.64 1.90 -6.85
C ASP A 68 -2.29 2.52 -6.44
N MET A 69 -2.02 2.69 -5.15
CA MET A 69 -0.70 3.09 -4.66
C MET A 69 0.39 2.09 -5.06
N GLY A 70 0.04 0.82 -5.29
CA GLY A 70 0.96 -0.15 -5.88
C GLY A 70 1.49 0.34 -7.23
N ASN A 71 0.61 0.78 -8.13
CA ASN A 71 1.00 1.33 -9.43
C ASN A 71 1.89 2.58 -9.27
N VAL A 72 1.57 3.47 -8.33
CA VAL A 72 2.41 4.66 -8.05
C VAL A 72 3.79 4.26 -7.53
N SER A 73 3.87 3.23 -6.68
CA SER A 73 5.12 2.77 -6.07
C SER A 73 6.14 2.19 -7.05
N HIS A 74 5.67 1.81 -8.23
CA HIS A 74 6.49 1.38 -9.34
C HIS A 74 7.06 2.57 -10.15
N LEU A 75 6.44 3.74 -10.06
CA LEU A 75 6.84 4.93 -10.81
C LEU A 75 7.72 5.87 -9.98
N VAL A 76 7.48 5.95 -8.68
CA VAL A 76 8.21 6.80 -7.75
C VAL A 76 8.43 6.13 -6.40
N ALA A 77 9.54 6.47 -5.73
CA ALA A 77 9.82 6.00 -4.38
C ALA A 77 8.66 6.34 -3.44
N SER A 78 8.08 5.30 -2.82
CA SER A 78 6.79 5.39 -2.16
C SER A 78 6.72 4.60 -0.86
N ILE A 79 5.80 4.99 0.01
CA ILE A 79 5.40 4.23 1.20
C ILE A 79 3.87 4.24 1.31
N HIS A 80 3.30 3.21 1.94
CA HIS A 80 1.86 3.13 2.21
C HIS A 80 1.61 2.60 3.64
N PRO A 81 1.94 3.41 4.68
CA PRO A 81 1.77 3.01 6.06
C PRO A 81 0.29 3.00 6.48
N MET A 82 -0.05 2.10 7.39
CA MET A 82 -1.37 2.04 8.01
C MET A 82 -1.35 2.77 9.36
N ILE A 83 -2.41 3.53 9.66
CA ILE A 83 -2.60 4.18 10.96
C ILE A 83 -3.93 3.75 11.58
N ALA A 84 -3.91 3.39 12.86
CA ALA A 84 -5.11 2.96 13.57
C ALA A 84 -6.04 4.16 13.83
N SER A 85 -7.24 4.11 13.25
CA SER A 85 -8.30 5.13 13.35
C SER A 85 -9.60 4.63 13.98
N ALA A 86 -9.66 3.35 14.35
CA ALA A 86 -10.82 2.71 14.97
C ALA A 86 -10.35 1.74 16.08
N PRO A 87 -11.22 1.32 17.01
CA PRO A 87 -10.89 0.32 18.02
C PRO A 87 -10.37 -0.98 17.39
N HIS A 88 -9.55 -1.73 18.14
CA HIS A 88 -9.08 -3.04 17.71
C HIS A 88 -10.23 -3.95 17.29
N ASN A 89 -9.98 -4.81 16.29
CA ASN A 89 -10.97 -5.71 15.67
C ASN A 89 -12.10 -5.02 14.90
N THR A 90 -12.00 -3.71 14.63
CA THR A 90 -12.90 -3.04 13.67
C THR A 90 -12.39 -3.25 12.25
N ALA A 91 -13.06 -4.10 11.48
CA ALA A 91 -12.69 -4.35 10.09
C ALA A 91 -13.06 -3.17 9.18
N ILE A 92 -12.16 -2.82 8.26
CA ILE A 92 -12.47 -1.91 7.15
C ILE A 92 -13.64 -2.45 6.30
N HIS A 93 -14.31 -1.58 5.54
CA HIS A 93 -15.50 -1.91 4.74
C HIS A 93 -16.71 -2.40 5.56
N THR A 94 -16.85 -1.94 6.81
CA THR A 94 -18.03 -2.22 7.65
C THR A 94 -18.72 -0.93 8.07
N SER A 95 -20.01 -1.01 8.41
CA SER A 95 -20.75 0.12 9.00
C SER A 95 -20.12 0.58 10.33
N ALA A 96 -19.63 -0.35 11.13
CA ALA A 96 -18.92 -0.05 12.37
C ALA A 96 -17.68 0.83 12.12
N PHE A 97 -16.88 0.51 11.09
CA PHE A 97 -15.73 1.34 10.73
C PHE A 97 -16.16 2.72 10.23
N ALA A 98 -17.26 2.82 9.48
CA ALA A 98 -17.80 4.09 9.02
C ALA A 98 -18.21 5.01 10.19
N GLU A 99 -18.85 4.46 11.23
CA GLU A 99 -19.18 5.20 12.45
C GLU A 99 -17.92 5.67 13.19
N HIS A 100 -16.94 4.78 13.37
CA HIS A 100 -15.68 5.14 14.03
C HIS A 100 -14.84 6.16 13.24
N SER A 101 -14.95 6.17 11.91
CA SER A 101 -14.24 7.12 11.04
C SER A 101 -14.66 8.58 11.23
N ARG A 102 -15.73 8.83 12.00
CA ARG A 102 -16.22 10.18 12.34
C ARG A 102 -15.99 10.53 13.81
N GLY A 103 -15.20 9.73 14.52
CA GLY A 103 -14.96 9.88 15.95
C GLY A 103 -13.57 10.45 16.28
N PRO A 104 -13.32 10.78 17.56
CA PRO A 104 -12.07 11.40 18.00
C PRO A 104 -10.80 10.59 17.69
N LEU A 105 -10.90 9.25 17.64
CA LEU A 105 -9.77 8.39 17.29
C LEU A 105 -9.39 8.54 15.81
N ALA A 106 -10.37 8.73 14.92
CA ALA A 106 -10.12 8.98 13.51
C ALA A 106 -9.54 10.38 13.30
N ASP A 107 -10.05 11.40 14.01
CA ASP A 107 -9.49 12.76 13.97
C ASP A 107 -8.02 12.77 14.41
N ALA A 108 -7.71 12.07 15.52
CA ALA A 108 -6.33 11.92 16.00
C ALA A 108 -5.45 11.20 14.96
N ALA A 109 -5.95 10.14 14.32
CA ALA A 109 -5.22 9.43 13.27
C ALA A 109 -4.92 10.33 12.06
N VAL A 110 -5.86 11.19 11.65
CA VAL A 110 -5.64 12.15 10.55
C VAL A 110 -4.52 13.13 10.91
N ILE A 111 -4.58 13.73 12.10
CA ILE A 111 -3.58 14.71 12.54
C ILE A 111 -2.20 14.07 12.71
N ASP A 112 -2.13 12.90 13.35
CA ASP A 112 -0.87 12.19 13.56
C ASP A 112 -0.28 11.71 12.24
N GLY A 113 -1.11 11.18 11.34
CA GLY A 113 -0.70 10.74 10.00
C GLY A 113 -0.16 11.91 9.17
N ALA A 114 -0.85 13.05 9.17
CA ALA A 114 -0.40 14.25 8.49
C ALA A 114 0.96 14.74 9.03
N LYS A 115 1.13 14.78 10.36
CA LYS A 115 2.39 15.16 10.99
C LYS A 115 3.52 14.18 10.67
N ALA A 116 3.27 12.87 10.76
CA ALA A 116 4.27 11.85 10.45
C ALA A 116 4.74 11.94 8.99
N MET A 117 3.80 12.11 8.05
CA MET A 117 4.13 12.32 6.63
C MET A 117 4.91 13.62 6.41
N ALA A 118 4.50 14.73 7.03
CA ALA A 118 5.19 16.01 6.89
C ALA A 118 6.63 15.97 7.44
N LEU A 119 6.83 15.37 8.61
CA LEU A 119 8.16 15.19 9.20
C LEU A 119 9.05 14.30 8.32
N THR A 120 8.49 13.23 7.74
CA THR A 120 9.21 12.35 6.80
C THR A 120 9.63 13.09 5.53
N ALA A 121 8.75 13.96 5.00
CA ALA A 121 9.08 14.81 3.86
C ALA A 121 10.18 15.83 4.19
N ILE A 122 10.16 16.41 5.39
CA ILE A 122 11.21 17.30 5.88
C ILE A 122 12.55 16.56 5.98
N ASP A 123 12.58 15.37 6.58
CA ASP A 123 13.80 14.55 6.67
C ASP A 123 14.38 14.28 5.27
N PHE A 124 13.52 13.90 4.31
CA PHE A 124 13.92 13.66 2.93
C PHE A 124 14.48 14.91 2.22
N TRP A 125 13.83 16.07 2.35
CA TRP A 125 14.29 17.29 1.71
C TRP A 125 15.50 17.93 2.36
N THR A 126 15.71 17.72 3.65
CA THR A 126 16.83 18.32 4.38
C THR A 126 18.08 17.44 4.42
N SER A 127 17.98 16.15 4.06
CA SER A 127 19.11 15.22 4.06
C SER A 127 19.47 14.74 2.64
N GLU A 128 20.63 15.20 2.14
CA GLU A 128 21.19 14.70 0.87
C GLU A 128 21.47 13.20 0.92
N GLN A 129 22.04 12.73 2.03
CA GLN A 129 22.31 11.31 2.25
C GLN A 129 21.03 10.48 2.18
N MET A 130 19.92 10.98 2.74
CA MET A 130 18.64 10.28 2.67
C MET A 130 18.13 10.22 1.23
N ARG A 131 18.22 11.29 0.44
CA ARG A 131 17.82 11.27 -0.97
C ARG A 131 18.60 10.24 -1.78
N ILE A 132 19.91 10.14 -1.55
CA ILE A 132 20.77 9.13 -2.19
C ILE A 132 20.30 7.72 -1.81
N SER A 133 20.06 7.46 -0.52
CA SER A 133 19.60 6.15 -0.05
C SER A 133 18.20 5.79 -0.60
N VAL A 134 17.26 6.75 -0.62
CA VAL A 134 15.92 6.56 -1.18
C VAL A 134 16.00 6.21 -2.67
N GLN A 135 16.84 6.91 -3.43
CA GLN A 135 17.05 6.62 -4.85
C GLN A 135 17.69 5.24 -5.05
N ALA A 136 18.66 4.87 -4.22
CA ALA A 136 19.32 3.57 -4.28
C ALA A 136 18.34 2.42 -3.95
N ASP A 137 17.48 2.60 -2.96
CA ASP A 137 16.42 1.64 -2.60
C ASP A 137 15.44 1.44 -3.75
N PHE A 138 14.99 2.53 -4.37
CA PHE A 138 14.08 2.48 -5.50
C PHE A 138 14.72 1.79 -6.72
N ALA A 139 15.97 2.11 -7.05
CA ALA A 139 16.70 1.45 -8.13
C ALA A 139 16.91 -0.05 -7.87
N ARG A 140 17.20 -0.43 -6.61
CA ARG A 140 17.41 -1.83 -6.21
C ARG A 140 16.13 -2.66 -6.28
N ALA A 141 14.97 -2.06 -6.01
CA ALA A 141 13.68 -2.75 -6.11
C ALA A 141 13.32 -3.13 -7.56
N ASN A 142 13.95 -2.48 -8.56
CA ASN A 142 13.74 -2.73 -9.99
C ASN A 142 12.25 -2.75 -10.40
N PRO A 143 11.53 -1.62 -10.22
CA PRO A 143 10.09 -1.56 -10.44
C PRO A 143 9.71 -1.73 -11.92
N ASP A 144 8.60 -2.43 -12.17
CA ASP A 144 7.98 -2.52 -13.49
C ASP A 144 7.47 -1.14 -13.94
N LYS A 145 7.75 -0.76 -15.19
CA LYS A 145 7.33 0.52 -15.76
C LYS A 145 5.99 0.44 -16.50
N ASP A 146 5.49 -0.77 -16.74
CA ASP A 146 4.22 -1.03 -17.45
C ASP A 146 3.07 -1.30 -16.46
N VAL A 147 2.76 -0.28 -15.66
CA VAL A 147 1.80 -0.35 -14.54
C VAL A 147 0.68 0.67 -14.64
N LEU A 148 0.50 1.36 -15.77
CA LEU A 148 -0.55 2.36 -15.98
C LEU A 148 -1.52 1.94 -17.09
#